data_AF-A0A940KNI0-F1
#
_entry.id   AF-A0A940KNI0-F1
#
_cell.length_a   1.000
_cell.length_b   1.000
_cell.length_c   1.000
_cell.angle_alpha   90.00
_cell.angle_beta   90.00
_cell.angle_gamma   90.00
#
_symmetry.space_group_name_H-M   'P 1'
#
loop_
_entity.id
_entity.type
_entity.pdbx_description
1 polymer ?
#
loop_
_entity_poly.entity_id
_entity_poly.type
_entity_poly.pdbx_seq_one_letter_code
_entity_poly.pdbx_strand_id
1 'polypeptide(L)' 'TRREKEVLSLIAEGMTNNEIAAQLFISSATVDTHRKNLLAKFATKNTASLIRKAAQMQLL' A
#
# COMPACT_ATOMS: atom_id res chain seq x y z
N THR A 1 -4.52 3.55 -8.59
CA THR A 1 -3.63 3.79 -9.75
C THR A 1 -2.66 2.62 -9.90
N ARG A 2 -1.81 2.57 -10.95
CA ARG A 2 -0.81 1.49 -11.10
C ARG A 2 0.13 1.42 -9.89
N ARG A 3 0.75 2.54 -9.52
CA ARG A 3 1.67 2.63 -8.37
C ARG A 3 1.01 2.28 -7.03
N GLU A 4 -0.24 2.69 -6.82
CA GLU A 4 -0.96 2.32 -5.59
C GLU A 4 -1.23 0.81 -5.50
N LYS A 5 -1.48 0.13 -6.63
CA LYS A 5 -1.64 -1.33 -6.64
C LYS A 5 -0.32 -2.03 -6.32
N GLU A 6 0.78 -1.61 -6.94
CA GLU A 6 2.12 -2.14 -6.62
C GLU A 6 2.44 -1.98 -5.13
N VAL A 7 2.25 -0.78 -4.57
CA VAL A 7 2.47 -0.52 -3.14
C VAL A 7 1.54 -1.37 -2.27
N LEU A 8 0.27 -1.54 -2.65
CA LEU A 8 -0.68 -2.36 -1.91
C LEU A 8 -0.28 -3.85 -1.87
N SER A 9 0.16 -4.42 -2.99
CA SER A 9 0.64 -5.81 -3.05
C SER A 9 1.86 -6.03 -2.16
N LEU A 10 2.86 -5.16 -2.24
CA LEU A 10 4.08 -5.30 -1.43
C LEU A 10 3.81 -5.11 0.07
N ILE A 11 2.83 -4.26 0.42
CA ILE A 11 2.34 -4.16 1.81
C ILE A 11 1.68 -5.45 2.27
N ALA A 12 0.91 -6.11 1.40
CA ALA A 12 0.27 -7.38 1.72
C ALA A 12 1.29 -8.52 1.89
N GLU A 13 2.43 -8.43 1.21
CA GLU A 13 3.60 -9.30 1.40
C GLU A 13 4.37 -9.02 2.70
N GLY A 14 3.98 -8.00 3.47
CA GLY A 14 4.58 -7.67 4.77
C GLY A 14 5.78 -6.74 4.69
N MET A 15 6.04 -6.13 3.53
CA MET A 15 7.19 -5.24 3.35
C MET A 15 7.00 -3.90 4.07
N THR A 16 8.10 -3.36 4.60
CA THR A 16 8.19 -2.03 5.18
C THR A 16 8.28 -0.95 4.11
N ASN A 17 7.97 0.31 4.46
CA ASN A 17 8.06 1.43 3.53
C ASN A 17 9.45 1.59 2.91
N ASN A 18 10.52 1.25 3.64
CA ASN A 18 11.89 1.37 3.16
C ASN A 18 12.23 0.28 2.14
N GLU A 19 11.77 -0.96 2.37
CA GLU A 19 11.97 -2.06 1.43
C GLU A 19 11.18 -1.82 0.13
N ILE A 20 9.93 -1.37 0.24
CA ILE A 20 9.10 -0.99 -0.90
C ILE A 20 9.76 0.15 -1.70
N ALA A 21 10.30 1.15 -1.00
CA ALA A 21 11.01 2.27 -1.62
C ALA A 21 12.22 1.79 -2.42
N ALA A 22 13.02 0.89 -1.85
CA ALA A 22 14.16 0.29 -2.53
C ALA A 22 13.74 -0.51 -3.77
N GLN A 23 12.69 -1.32 -3.67
CA GLN A 23 12.22 -2.17 -4.78
C GLN A 23 11.58 -1.37 -5.92
N LEU A 24 10.85 -0.29 -5.60
CA LEU A 24 10.17 0.54 -6.58
C LEU A 24 11.04 1.70 -7.11
N PHE A 25 12.27 1.83 -6.60
CA PHE A 25 13.23 2.90 -6.90
C PHE A 25 12.65 4.31 -6.65
N ILE A 26 12.00 4.50 -5.49
CA ILE A 26 11.40 5.78 -5.06
C ILE A 26 11.74 6.07 -3.60
N SER A 27 11.41 7.26 -3.11
CA SER A 27 11.61 7.59 -1.69
C SER A 27 10.57 6.90 -0.78
N SER A 28 10.94 6.60 0.46
CA SER A 28 10.01 6.09 1.48
C SER A 28 8.88 7.09 1.79
N ALA A 29 9.12 8.40 1.62
CA ALA A 29 8.08 9.43 1.72
C ALA A 29 7.05 9.33 0.58
N THR A 30 7.49 8.96 -0.63
CA THR A 30 6.59 8.70 -1.77
C THR A 30 5.73 7.46 -1.50
N VAL A 31 6.33 6.40 -0.94
CA VAL A 31 5.57 5.20 -0.50
C VAL A 31 4.55 5.56 0.57
N ASP A 32 4.92 6.39 1.56
CA ASP A 32 4.00 6.86 2.59
C ASP A 32 2.81 7.64 2.01
N THR A 33 3.07 8.47 0.99
CA THR A 33 2.02 9.19 0.28
C THR A 33 1.05 8.23 -0.43
N HIS A 34 1.57 7.21 -1.12
CA HIS A 34 0.73 6.16 -1.72
C HIS A 34 -0.08 5.41 -0.67
N ARG A 35 0.50 5.10 0.50
CA ARG A 35 -0.19 4.45 1.62
C ARG A 35 -1.33 5.30 2.17
N LYS A 36 -1.09 6.59 2.40
CA LYS A 36 -2.14 7.54 2.84
C LYS A 36 -3.28 7.62 1.85
N ASN A 37 -2.96 7.69 0.55
CA ASN A 37 -3.97 7.70 -0.50
C ASN A 37 -4.76 6.39 -0.55
N LEU A 38 -4.12 5.24 -0.39
CA LEU A 38 -4.79 3.94 -0.26
C LEU A 38 -5.73 3.92 0.96
N LEU A 39 -5.26 4.32 2.14
CA LEU A 39 -6.09 4.37 3.35
C LEU A 39 -7.35 5.23 3.15
N ALA A 40 -7.18 6.43 2.55
CA ALA A 40 -8.28 7.32 2.22
C ALA A 40 -9.24 6.70 1.20
N LYS A 41 -8.74 6.14 0.10
CA LYS A 41 -9.54 5.51 -0.96
C LYS A 41 -10.35 4.31 -0.48
N PHE A 42 -9.76 3.51 0.40
CA PHE A 42 -10.43 2.35 0.98
C PHE A 42 -11.24 2.72 2.24
N ALA A 43 -11.24 3.99 2.68
CA ALA A 43 -11.89 4.45 3.90
C ALA A 43 -11.49 3.60 5.12
N THR A 44 -10.19 3.39 5.30
CA THR A 44 -9.62 2.58 6.38
C THR A 44 -8.64 3.39 7.22
N LYS A 45 -8.54 3.05 8.51
CA LYS A 45 -7.71 3.80 9.48
C LYS A 45 -6.29 3.25 9.61
N ASN A 46 -6.04 2.02 9.18
CA ASN A 46 -4.74 1.37 9.30
C ASN A 46 -4.53 0.33 8.19
N THR A 47 -3.29 -0.13 8.08
CA THR A 47 -2.84 -1.06 7.05
C THR A 47 -3.50 -2.42 7.14
N ALA A 48 -3.74 -2.94 8.34
CA ALA A 48 -4.42 -4.24 8.51
C ALA A 48 -5.85 -4.19 7.94
N SER A 49 -6.60 -3.13 8.25
CA SER A 49 -7.94 -2.90 7.70
C SER A 49 -7.91 -2.69 6.18
N LEU A 50 -6.88 -1.99 5.67
CA LEU A 50 -6.67 -1.83 4.23
C LEU A 50 -6.48 -3.18 3.53
N ILE A 51 -5.56 -4.03 4.01
CA ILE A 51 -5.29 -5.36 3.45
C ILE A 51 -6.56 -6.22 3.48
N ARG A 52 -7.25 -6.27 4.64
CA ARG A 52 -8.50 -7.03 4.77
C ARG A 52 -9.54 -6.58 3.74
N LYS A 53 -9.72 -5.27 3.56
CA LYS A 53 -10.71 -4.73 2.63
C LYS A 53 -10.30 -4.96 1.18
N ALA A 54 -9.02 -4.83 0.85
CA ALA A 54 -8.49 -5.15 -0.46
C ALA A 54 -8.67 -6.64 -0.82
N ALA A 55 -8.43 -7.55 0.13
CA ALA A 55 -8.68 -8.98 -0.03
C ALA A 55 -10.17 -9.28 -0.28
N GLN A 56 -11.08 -8.66 0.49
CA GLN A 56 -12.53 -8.81 0.30
C GLN A 56 -13.02 -8.33 -1.07
N MET A 57 -12.36 -7.32 -1.63
CA MET A 57 -12.68 -6.75 -2.93
C MET A 57 -11.96 -7.47 -4.10
N GLN A 58 -11.20 -8.55 -3.84
CA GLN A 58 -10.38 -9.24 -4.84
C GLN A 58 -9.41 -8.31 -5.58
N LEU A 59 -8.83 -7.35 -4.84
CA LEU A 59 -7.86 -6.38 -5.35
C LEU A 59 -6.41 -6.71 -4.97
N LEU A 60 -6.19 -7.90 -4.40
CA LEU A 60 -4.89 -8.50 -4.10
C LEU A 60 -4.69 -9.73 -4.98
#